data_AF-A0A0D8FRD4-F1
#
_entry.id   AF-A0A0D8FRD4-F1
#
_cell.length_a   1.000
_cell.length_b   1.000
_cell.length_c   1.000
_cell.angle_alpha   90.00
_cell.angle_beta   90.00
_cell.angle_gamma   90.00
#
_symmetry.space_group_name_H-M   'P 1'
#
loop_
_entity.id
_entity.type
_entity.pdbx_description
1 polymer ?
#
loop_
_entity_poly.entity_id
_entity_poly.type
_entity_poly.pdbx_seq_one_letter_code
_entity_poly.pdbx_strand_id
1 'polypeptide(L)'
;MGGWIPSLRHREASGHRGLGLLPGLSVIPHFDRFIPRMGASLAQLALRPPAGIEVIGIDELTALVGSKTTLTVLGKGNVFRLDDKPASRHTEGAVIKLS
;
A
#
# COMPACT_ATOMS: atom_id res chain seq x y z
N MET A 1 7.78 5.90 -3.86
CA MET A 1 8.87 4.93 -3.67
C MET A 1 8.53 3.52 -4.15
N GLY A 2 7.24 3.14 -4.25
CA GLY A 2 6.81 1.88 -4.87
C GLY A 2 7.01 1.82 -6.39
N GLY A 3 6.87 0.62 -6.96
CA GLY A 3 6.95 0.34 -8.40
C GLY A 3 5.71 0.80 -9.17
N TRP A 4 4.57 0.94 -8.50
CA TRP A 4 3.30 1.34 -9.11
C TRP A 4 2.59 2.42 -8.27
N ILE A 5 1.99 3.40 -8.94
CA ILE A 5 1.21 4.47 -8.34
C ILE A 5 -0.20 4.44 -8.95
N PRO A 6 -1.25 4.14 -8.17
CA PRO A 6 -2.62 4.16 -8.69
C PRO A 6 -3.01 5.59 -9.06
N SER A 7 -3.67 5.76 -10.22
CA SER A 7 -4.21 7.06 -10.63
C SER A 7 -5.52 7.34 -9.88
N LEU A 8 -5.40 7.86 -8.65
CA LEU A 8 -6.56 8.22 -7.82
C LEU A 8 -7.21 9.54 -8.26
N ARG A 9 -6.47 10.39 -9.00
CA ARG A 9 -6.90 11.73 -9.44
C ARG A 9 -7.59 11.73 -10.82
N HIS A 10 -7.24 10.79 -11.70
CA HIS A 10 -7.91 10.59 -12.99
C HIS A 10 -8.45 9.16 -13.06
N ARG A 11 -9.79 9.02 -13.00
CA ARG A 11 -10.52 7.73 -12.99
C ARG A 11 -10.26 6.85 -14.21
N GLU A 12 -9.78 7.42 -15.32
CA GLU A 12 -9.63 6.72 -16.60
C GLU A 12 -8.18 6.40 -17.00
N ALA A 13 -7.19 6.80 -16.20
CA ALA A 13 -5.79 6.52 -16.52
C ALA A 13 -5.31 5.24 -15.80
N SER A 14 -4.67 4.34 -16.54
CA SER A 14 -3.87 3.26 -15.94
C SER A 14 -2.86 3.88 -14.96
N GLY A 15 -2.60 3.20 -13.83
CA GLY A 15 -1.56 3.65 -12.89
C GLY A 15 -0.20 3.86 -13.56
N HIS A 16 0.68 4.60 -12.89
CA HIS A 16 1.98 4.98 -13.44
C HIS A 16 3.09 4.19 -12.74
N ARG A 17 4.20 3.94 -13.44
CA ARG A 17 5.42 3.43 -12.79
C ARG A 17 5.92 4.48 -11.80
N GLY A 18 6.16 4.05 -10.56
CA GLY A 18 6.78 4.90 -9.55
C GLY A 18 8.30 4.93 -9.69
N LEU A 19 8.98 5.49 -8.68
CA LEU A 19 10.45 5.56 -8.62
C LEU A 19 11.15 4.19 -8.64
N GLY A 20 10.43 3.08 -8.37
CA GLY A 20 10.95 1.73 -8.53
C GLY A 20 11.98 1.28 -7.48
N LEU A 21 12.08 1.98 -6.34
CA LEU A 21 12.99 1.60 -5.24
C LEU A 21 12.54 0.28 -4.58
N LEU A 22 11.23 0.06 -4.51
CA LEU A 22 10.58 -1.21 -4.17
C LEU A 22 9.64 -1.58 -5.33
N PRO A 23 10.16 -2.23 -6.39
CA PRO A 23 9.43 -2.39 -7.65
C PRO A 23 8.23 -3.33 -7.52
N GLY A 24 8.25 -4.29 -6.58
CA GLY A 24 7.14 -5.20 -6.28
C GLY A 24 6.04 -4.61 -5.39
N LEU A 25 6.09 -3.31 -5.07
CA LEU A 25 5.22 -2.70 -4.06
C LEU A 25 4.44 -1.49 -4.58
N SER A 26 3.16 -1.42 -4.25
CA SER A 26 2.31 -0.23 -4.37
C SER A 26 1.86 0.21 -2.98
N VAL A 27 2.00 1.50 -2.67
CA VAL A 27 1.66 2.04 -1.34
C VAL A 27 0.47 2.98 -1.44
N ILE A 28 -0.54 2.75 -0.59
CA ILE A 28 -1.68 3.64 -0.37
C ILE A 28 -1.45 4.38 0.97
N PRO A 29 -1.04 5.66 0.93
CA PRO A 29 -0.76 6.43 2.14
C PRO A 29 -2.05 6.92 2.81
N HIS A 30 -1.94 7.29 4.09
CA HIS A 30 -3.06 7.82 4.90
C HIS A 30 -4.30 6.91 4.85
N PHE A 31 -4.09 5.60 4.93
CA PHE A 31 -5.10 4.59 4.62
C PHE A 31 -6.38 4.75 5.46
N ASP A 32 -6.22 4.98 6.76
CA ASP A 32 -7.26 5.32 7.73
C ASP A 32 -8.12 6.53 7.33
N ARG A 33 -7.57 7.51 6.61
CA ARG A 33 -8.29 8.71 6.17
C ARG A 33 -8.83 8.61 4.74
N PHE A 34 -8.14 7.89 3.86
CA PHE A 34 -8.52 7.78 2.46
C PHE A 34 -9.69 6.83 2.26
N ILE A 35 -9.67 5.64 2.87
CA ILE A 35 -10.67 4.60 2.61
C ILE A 35 -12.09 5.04 3.01
N PRO A 36 -12.33 5.63 4.20
CA PRO A 36 -13.68 6.07 4.57
C PRO A 36 -14.22 7.20 3.69
N ARG A 37 -13.33 7.98 3.06
CA ARG A 37 -13.68 9.11 2.19
C ARG A 37 -13.73 8.74 0.70
N MET A 38 -13.23 7.57 0.32
CA MET A 38 -13.25 7.07 -1.05
C MET A 38 -14.53 6.29 -1.33
N GLY A 39 -15.17 6.58 -2.45
CA GLY A 39 -16.27 5.73 -2.95
C GLY A 39 -15.79 4.31 -3.28
N ALA A 40 -16.66 3.32 -3.11
CA ALA A 40 -16.33 1.89 -3.25
C ALA A 40 -15.63 1.54 -4.58
N SER A 41 -16.00 2.19 -5.69
CA SER A 41 -15.38 1.99 -7.00
C SER A 41 -13.92 2.47 -7.06
N LEU A 42 -13.57 3.55 -6.36
CA LEU A 42 -12.19 4.05 -6.30
C LEU A 42 -11.31 3.15 -5.42
N ALA A 43 -11.88 2.63 -4.32
CA ALA A 43 -11.21 1.65 -3.49
C ALA A 43 -10.87 0.38 -4.29
N GLN A 44 -11.82 -0.14 -5.07
CA GLN A 44 -11.57 -1.29 -5.93
C GLN A 44 -10.47 -1.05 -6.97
N LEU A 45 -10.37 0.15 -7.54
CA LEU A 45 -9.32 0.49 -8.50
C LEU A 45 -7.94 0.56 -7.83
N ALA A 46 -7.86 1.19 -6.65
CA ALA A 46 -6.61 1.28 -5.88
C ALA A 46 -6.09 -0.11 -5.44
N LEU A 47 -7.00 -1.06 -5.25
CA LEU A 47 -6.75 -2.43 -4.83
C LEU A 47 -6.48 -3.40 -5.99
N ARG A 48 -6.43 -2.92 -7.24
CA ARG A 48 -6.17 -3.75 -8.44
C ARG A 48 -4.86 -3.35 -9.10
N PRO A 49 -3.71 -3.71 -8.51
CA PRO A 49 -2.44 -3.47 -9.15
C PRO A 49 -2.22 -4.49 -10.29
N PRO A 50 -1.21 -4.28 -11.15
CA PRO A 50 -0.71 -5.33 -12.05
C PRO A 50 -0.28 -6.59 -11.28
N ALA A 51 -0.26 -7.74 -11.96
CA ALA A 51 0.19 -9.00 -11.37
C ALA A 51 1.63 -8.87 -10.83
N GLY A 52 1.88 -9.48 -9.66
CA GLY A 52 3.20 -9.44 -9.00
C GLY A 52 3.50 -8.16 -8.23
N ILE A 53 2.51 -7.29 -8.02
CA ILE A 53 2.64 -6.10 -7.17
C ILE A 53 1.80 -6.29 -5.92
N GLU A 54 2.45 -6.24 -4.76
CA GLU A 54 1.77 -6.21 -3.46
C GLU A 54 1.22 -4.80 -3.18
N VAL A 55 0.00 -4.72 -2.64
CA VAL A 55 -0.60 -3.44 -2.23
C VAL A 55 -0.58 -3.32 -0.72
N ILE A 56 0.07 -2.26 -0.24
CA ILE A 56 0.15 -1.95 1.18
C ILE A 56 -0.57 -0.64 1.49
N GLY A 57 -1.52 -0.68 2.41
CA GLY A 57 -2.09 0.50 3.05
C GLY A 57 -1.26 0.89 4.27
N ILE A 58 -0.94 2.17 4.42
CA ILE A 58 -0.22 2.70 5.59
C ILE A 58 -1.04 3.84 6.19
N ASP A 59 -1.42 3.71 7.45
CA ASP A 59 -2.11 4.75 8.20
C ASP A 59 -1.23 5.99 8.41
N GLU A 60 -1.85 7.10 8.81
CA GLU A 60 -1.09 8.25 9.27
C GLU A 60 -0.19 7.94 10.47
N LEU A 61 0.90 8.71 10.60
CA LEU A 61 1.88 8.57 11.69
C LEU A 61 2.47 7.16 11.78
N THR A 62 2.52 6.44 10.66
CA THR A 62 3.09 5.10 10.51
C THR A 62 4.00 5.03 9.29
N ALA A 63 5.06 4.22 9.39
CA ALA A 63 6.01 3.98 8.32
C ALA A 63 6.41 2.50 8.25
N LEU A 64 6.84 2.07 7.06
CA LEU A 64 7.60 0.84 6.86
C LEU A 64 9.07 1.21 6.64
N VAL A 65 9.94 0.64 7.47
CA VAL A 65 11.39 0.93 7.43
C VAL A 65 12.16 -0.36 7.38
N GLY A 66 13.13 -0.46 6.47
CA GLY A 66 13.96 -1.65 6.33
C GLY A 66 14.64 -1.76 4.98
N SER A 67 14.90 -2.99 4.57
CA SER A 67 15.55 -3.32 3.31
C SER A 67 14.51 -3.74 2.25
N LYS A 68 14.98 -4.11 1.05
CA LYS A 68 14.11 -4.46 -0.08
C LYS A 68 13.20 -5.66 0.16
N THR A 69 13.54 -6.55 1.10
CA THR A 69 12.81 -7.81 1.34
C THR A 69 12.17 -7.86 2.72
N THR A 70 12.66 -7.07 3.66
CA THR A 70 12.26 -7.13 5.06
C THR A 70 12.03 -5.72 5.58
N LEU A 71 10.80 -5.44 5.97
CA LEU A 71 10.36 -4.13 6.44
C LEU A 71 9.76 -4.28 7.84
N THR A 72 10.07 -3.34 8.72
CA THR A 72 9.50 -3.25 10.07
C THR A 72 8.52 -2.10 10.10
N VAL A 73 7.37 -2.32 10.75
CA VAL A 73 6.38 -1.28 11.00
C VAL A 73 6.82 -0.41 12.17
N LEU A 74 6.83 0.90 11.98
CA LEU A 74 7.10 1.90 13.02
C LEU A 74 5.95 2.91 13.09
N GLY A 75 5.63 3.40 14.29
CA GLY A 75 4.63 4.46 14.49
C GLY A 75 3.30 3.98 15.08
N LYS A 76 2.31 4.88 15.10
CA LYS A 76 1.12 4.75 15.97
C LYS A 76 -0.10 4.07 15.32
N GLY A 77 -0.22 4.16 14.00
CA GLY A 77 -1.25 3.51 13.21
C GLY A 77 -0.83 2.10 12.75
N ASN A 78 -1.51 1.58 11.73
CA ASN A 78 -1.30 0.24 11.22
C ASN A 78 -0.78 0.22 9.78
N VAL A 79 -0.26 -0.94 9.40
CA VAL A 79 0.01 -1.31 8.02
C VAL A 79 -0.92 -2.44 7.62
N PHE A 80 -1.51 -2.35 6.44
CA PHE A 80 -2.43 -3.33 5.90
C PHE A 80 -1.86 -3.94 4.63
N ARG A 81 -1.79 -5.27 4.58
CA ARG A 81 -1.47 -6.03 3.38
C ARG A 81 -2.78 -6.44 2.69
N LEU A 82 -3.02 -5.88 1.51
CA LEU A 82 -4.35 -5.86 0.87
C LEU A 82 -4.53 -6.93 -0.22
N ASP A 83 -3.45 -7.61 -0.60
CA ASP A 83 -3.45 -8.82 -1.43
C ASP A 83 -3.95 -10.07 -0.69
N ASP A 84 -3.89 -10.06 0.64
CA ASP A 84 -4.45 -11.12 1.48
C ASP A 84 -5.99 -11.09 1.51
N LYS A 85 -6.61 -12.27 1.67
CA LYS A 85 -8.06 -12.42 1.87
C LYS A 85 -8.34 -13.23 3.15
N PRO A 86 -8.78 -12.60 4.26
CA PRO A 86 -8.96 -11.15 4.46
C PRO A 86 -7.62 -10.41 4.55
N ALA A 87 -7.64 -9.08 4.37
CA ALA A 87 -6.44 -8.24 4.49
C ALA A 87 -5.78 -8.41 5.86
N SER A 88 -4.46 -8.58 5.90
CA SER A 88 -3.72 -8.71 7.15
C SER A 88 -3.33 -7.35 7.72
N ARG A 89 -3.45 -7.18 9.04
CA ARG A 89 -3.13 -5.95 9.77
C ARG A 89 -1.87 -6.16 10.60
N HIS A 90 -0.93 -5.22 10.49
CA HIS A 90 0.35 -5.21 11.19
C HIS A 90 0.51 -3.92 11.99
N THR A 91 0.97 -4.03 13.23
CA THR A 91 1.18 -2.90 14.17
C THR A 91 2.67 -2.63 14.36
N GLU A 92 3.01 -1.58 15.11
CA GLU A 92 4.39 -1.28 15.49
C GLU A 92 5.18 -2.51 15.94
N GLY A 93 6.42 -2.62 15.46
CA GLY A 93 7.33 -3.72 15.74
C GLY A 93 7.12 -4.98 14.89
N ALA A 94 6.00 -5.10 14.17
CA ALA A 94 5.78 -6.21 13.25
C ALA A 94 6.77 -6.18 12.09
N VAL A 95 7.22 -7.36 11.66
CA VAL A 95 8.11 -7.54 10.52
C VAL A 95 7.33 -8.14 9.36
N ILE A 96 7.37 -7.46 8.22
CA ILE A 96 6.75 -7.87 6.95
C ILE A 96 7.85 -8.31 6.00
N LYS A 97 7.68 -9.50 5.43
CA LYS A 97 8.53 -10.00 4.33
C LYS A 97 7.79 -9.78 3.02
N LEU A 98 8.44 -9.08 2.10
CA LEU A 98 7.95 -8.92 0.72
C LEU A 98 8.29 -10.17 -0.09
N SER A 99 7.41 -10.52 -1.02
CA SER A 99 7.51 -11.72 -1.87
C SER A 99 8.38 -11.51 -3.11
#